data_AF-A0A2A2WFX0-F1
#
_entry.id   AF-A0A2A2WFX0-F1
#
_cell.length_a   1.000
_cell.length_b   1.000
_cell.length_c   1.000
_cell.angle_alpha   90.00
_cell.angle_beta   90.00
_cell.angle_gamma   90.00
#
_symmetry.space_group_name_H-M   'P 1'
#
loop_
_entity.id
_entity.type
_entity.pdbx_description
1 polymer ?
#
loop_
_entity_poly.entity_id
_entity_poly.type
_entity_poly.pdbx_seq_one_letter_code
_entity_poly.pdbx_strand_id
1 'polypeptide(L)'
;MHENVRTKLAYSERDFPQSAAHAPPHTSRNVLYPPILLKTLRWPVRRVPWLGCGLLLLLVGCSDGEQQVDAYPRRPIKLIVPFAAGGGSDTFGRVIQNAIETHRLLPERLVIINVPGAGGTIGSRRVKHARPDGYTLLLLHEGMLTARHSGSASYSAEAFVPIAGTGNATQVVAVRDDSPYSDLRSLMREAALNPDSIVFSANIGAPSHFAGLMLQSKIPGSSFRYTQTGGGAKRFAALQGGHADVSSFSIAEYVQFKPSGIRALALLGTERHPDLPDLATATEQGFSVESQNMQFWWAPLGTPPDRVETIADALAAAMQTDEVRETLAEMKITDTVLRGAALEAELQRRERRIAEVAPSAAVELPDFARIALGCLTLTAVAALIRAARRRRSGVFGTAADRTERESSAHTGQLASIGFLTIGYVITLQFQLVRFVPVTAVYALLVGGILVWPLIQSRRLNAAKATIALLIVSVLMSVVMHHLFTEVLVVDLP
;
A
#
# COMPACT_ATOMS: atom_id res chain seq x y z
N MET A 1 45.94 -45.09 10.92
CA MET A 1 45.39 -46.35 10.41
C MET A 1 44.90 -46.07 8.99
N HIS A 2 45.73 -46.47 8.01
CA HIS A 2 45.63 -46.43 6.53
C HIS A 2 45.08 -45.15 5.84
N GLU A 3 45.83 -44.30 5.13
CA GLU A 3 46.88 -44.43 4.08
C GLU A 3 46.33 -44.44 2.63
N ASN A 4 46.70 -43.36 1.91
CA ASN A 4 46.98 -43.17 0.47
C ASN A 4 46.24 -43.97 -0.63
N VAL A 5 45.98 -43.31 -1.77
CA VAL A 5 46.76 -43.49 -3.02
C VAL A 5 46.18 -42.65 -4.18
N ARG A 6 47.06 -41.90 -4.85
CA ARG A 6 46.90 -41.33 -6.22
C ARG A 6 47.06 -42.44 -7.27
N THR A 7 46.37 -42.36 -8.41
CA THR A 7 46.95 -42.89 -9.66
C THR A 7 46.40 -42.20 -10.92
N LYS A 8 47.34 -41.98 -11.85
CA LYS A 8 47.22 -41.47 -13.23
C LYS A 8 46.80 -42.60 -14.21
N LEU A 9 46.44 -42.21 -15.44
CA LEU A 9 46.77 -42.77 -16.79
C LEU A 9 45.53 -42.58 -17.71
N ALA A 10 45.52 -41.80 -18.80
CA ALA A 10 46.25 -41.85 -20.09
C ALA A 10 45.79 -42.98 -21.05
N TYR A 11 45.46 -42.60 -22.30
CA TYR A 11 45.22 -43.33 -23.57
C TYR A 11 43.85 -42.95 -24.20
N SER A 12 43.62 -42.85 -25.52
CA SER A 12 44.42 -42.87 -26.76
C SER A 12 43.45 -42.65 -27.93
N GLU A 13 43.96 -42.06 -29.01
CA GLU A 13 43.35 -41.89 -30.33
C GLU A 13 42.87 -43.20 -30.98
N ARG A 14 41.78 -43.13 -31.78
CA ARG A 14 41.74 -43.43 -33.23
C ARG A 14 40.29 -43.61 -33.74
N ASP A 15 39.90 -42.87 -34.79
CA ASP A 15 39.58 -43.45 -36.12
C ASP A 15 38.96 -42.41 -37.09
N PHE A 16 39.57 -42.30 -38.26
CA PHE A 16 39.12 -41.66 -39.51
C PHE A 16 38.70 -42.77 -40.49
N PRO A 17 37.81 -42.52 -41.48
CA PRO A 17 38.26 -42.17 -42.85
C PRO A 17 37.32 -41.14 -43.55
N GLN A 18 37.77 -40.09 -44.26
CA GLN A 18 38.37 -39.94 -45.60
C GLN A 18 37.47 -40.18 -46.86
N SER A 19 37.60 -39.21 -47.79
CA SER A 19 37.25 -39.17 -49.24
C SER A 19 35.80 -38.80 -49.61
N ALA A 20 35.45 -38.13 -50.71
CA ALA A 20 36.15 -37.42 -51.80
C ALA A 20 35.08 -36.57 -52.55
N ALA A 21 35.35 -35.29 -52.86
CA ALA A 21 35.60 -34.71 -54.19
C ALA A 21 34.44 -34.79 -55.22
N HIS A 22 33.99 -33.63 -55.75
CA HIS A 22 33.79 -33.32 -57.20
C HIS A 22 33.20 -31.90 -57.38
N ALA A 23 33.96 -31.01 -58.04
CA ALA A 23 33.50 -29.83 -58.81
C ALA A 23 33.40 -30.26 -60.31
N PRO A 24 33.00 -29.46 -61.35
CA PRO A 24 32.92 -27.98 -61.51
C PRO A 24 31.74 -27.52 -62.45
N PRO A 25 31.78 -26.50 -63.36
CA PRO A 25 32.34 -25.12 -63.39
C PRO A 25 31.37 -23.97 -63.85
N HIS A 26 31.87 -22.71 -63.77
CA HIS A 26 31.66 -21.47 -64.59
C HIS A 26 30.22 -20.97 -64.97
N THR A 27 29.84 -19.70 -64.78
CA THR A 27 30.26 -18.54 -65.60
C THR A 27 29.61 -17.23 -65.11
N SER A 28 30.28 -16.11 -65.41
CA SER A 28 29.94 -14.72 -65.13
C SER A 28 28.93 -14.12 -66.12
N ARG A 29 28.16 -13.09 -65.69
CA ARG A 29 27.84 -11.90 -66.50
C ARG A 29 27.14 -10.79 -65.70
N ASN A 30 27.71 -9.58 -65.82
CA ASN A 30 27.15 -8.27 -65.45
C ASN A 30 25.98 -7.89 -66.36
N VAL A 31 24.95 -7.19 -65.85
CA VAL A 31 24.19 -6.16 -66.61
C VAL A 31 23.73 -5.03 -65.66
N LEU A 32 23.92 -3.78 -66.14
CA LEU A 32 23.61 -2.48 -65.54
C LEU A 32 22.11 -2.08 -65.63
N TYR A 33 21.64 -1.29 -64.63
CA TYR A 33 20.66 -0.14 -64.55
C TYR A 33 19.43 -0.06 -65.50
N PRO A 34 18.27 0.59 -65.16
CA PRO A 34 18.15 1.93 -64.53
C PRO A 34 16.88 2.17 -63.63
N PRO A 35 16.59 3.41 -63.14
CA PRO A 35 15.57 3.69 -62.14
C PRO A 35 14.21 4.05 -62.76
N ILE A 36 13.09 3.77 -62.05
CA ILE A 36 11.75 4.14 -62.52
C ILE A 36 10.96 4.89 -61.43
N LEU A 37 10.76 6.17 -61.76
CA LEU A 37 9.69 7.12 -61.46
C LEU A 37 8.61 6.78 -60.42
N LEU A 38 8.46 7.74 -59.48
CA LEU A 38 7.23 8.03 -58.74
C LEU A 38 6.04 8.26 -59.68
N LYS A 39 4.95 7.52 -59.46
CA LYS A 39 3.61 7.89 -59.93
C LYS A 39 2.74 8.29 -58.73
N THR A 40 2.25 9.52 -58.83
CA THR A 40 1.29 10.17 -57.95
C THR A 40 -0.08 9.47 -58.04
N LEU A 41 -0.57 8.96 -56.91
CA LEU A 41 -1.90 8.34 -56.81
C LEU A 41 -2.92 9.40 -56.37
N ARG A 42 -3.73 9.89 -57.31
CA ARG A 42 -4.87 10.77 -57.06
C ARG A 42 -6.10 9.95 -56.67
N TRP A 43 -6.65 10.21 -55.49
CA TRP A 43 -7.93 9.65 -55.01
C TRP A 43 -9.11 10.49 -55.55
N PRO A 44 -10.17 9.88 -56.12
CA PRO A 44 -11.36 10.63 -56.49
C PRO A 44 -12.28 10.79 -55.28
N VAL A 45 -12.47 12.04 -54.86
CA VAL A 45 -13.51 12.46 -53.91
C VAL A 45 -14.87 12.37 -54.59
N ARG A 46 -15.68 11.36 -54.25
CA ARG A 46 -17.10 11.32 -54.61
C ARG A 46 -17.92 12.00 -53.52
N ARG A 47 -18.56 13.11 -53.91
CA ARG A 47 -19.58 13.83 -53.14
C ARG A 47 -20.84 12.97 -53.05
N VAL A 48 -21.31 12.69 -51.84
CA VAL A 48 -22.65 12.12 -51.59
C VAL A 48 -23.50 13.22 -50.95
N PRO A 49 -24.68 13.55 -51.51
CA PRO A 49 -25.51 14.61 -50.99
C PRO A 49 -26.26 14.15 -49.75
N TRP A 50 -26.27 15.03 -48.75
CA TRP A 50 -27.23 15.05 -47.66
C TRP A 50 -28.59 15.43 -48.23
N LEU A 51 -29.66 14.72 -47.83
CA LEU A 51 -31.02 15.22 -47.57
C LEU A 51 -31.99 14.04 -47.48
N GLY A 52 -32.73 13.96 -46.37
CA GLY A 52 -33.82 12.99 -46.23
C GLY A 52 -34.22 12.73 -44.78
N CYS A 53 -34.73 13.75 -44.09
CA CYS A 53 -35.48 13.59 -42.85
C CYS A 53 -36.65 12.61 -43.06
N GLY A 54 -36.66 11.53 -42.28
CA GLY A 54 -37.78 10.59 -42.18
C GLY A 54 -38.03 10.29 -40.71
N LEU A 55 -38.87 11.12 -40.10
CA LEU A 55 -39.42 11.00 -38.75
C LEU A 55 -40.24 9.69 -38.66
N LEU A 56 -39.71 8.66 -37.99
CA LEU A 56 -40.49 7.51 -37.52
C LEU A 56 -40.53 7.53 -35.99
N LEU A 57 -41.59 8.14 -35.47
CA LEU A 57 -42.10 7.92 -34.12
C LEU A 57 -42.57 6.46 -34.03
N LEU A 58 -41.71 5.58 -33.55
CA LEU A 58 -42.09 4.27 -33.05
C LEU A 58 -42.25 4.35 -31.54
N LEU A 59 -43.51 4.21 -31.13
CA LEU A 59 -44.00 3.95 -29.79
C LEU A 59 -43.20 2.80 -29.14
N VAL A 60 -42.13 3.14 -28.42
CA VAL A 60 -41.58 2.25 -27.40
C VAL A 60 -42.47 2.43 -26.18
N GLY A 61 -43.35 1.44 -25.99
CA GLY A 61 -44.23 1.38 -24.84
C GLY A 61 -43.43 1.56 -23.55
N CYS A 62 -43.93 2.43 -22.69
CA CYS A 62 -43.66 2.36 -21.26
C CYS A 62 -44.18 1.01 -20.77
N SER A 63 -43.34 -0.02 -20.86
CA SER A 63 -43.39 -1.10 -19.88
C SER A 63 -42.94 -0.47 -18.57
N ASP A 64 -43.86 -0.33 -17.63
CA ASP A 64 -43.56 -0.27 -16.21
C ASP A 64 -42.73 -1.52 -15.90
N GLY A 65 -41.41 -1.41 -16.06
CA GLY A 65 -40.50 -2.40 -15.57
C GLY A 65 -40.64 -2.36 -14.07
N GLU A 66 -41.30 -3.37 -13.51
CA GLU A 66 -41.08 -3.75 -12.12
C GLU A 66 -39.58 -3.65 -11.88
N GLN A 67 -39.21 -2.70 -11.04
CA GLN A 67 -37.86 -2.51 -10.57
C GLN A 67 -37.57 -3.78 -9.75
N GLN A 68 -37.16 -4.83 -10.44
CA GLN A 68 -36.80 -6.10 -9.85
C GLN A 68 -35.65 -5.76 -8.92
N VAL A 69 -35.96 -5.67 -7.62
CA VAL A 69 -34.99 -5.51 -6.56
C VAL A 69 -33.98 -6.61 -6.80
N ASP A 70 -32.81 -6.21 -7.29
CA ASP A 70 -31.82 -7.14 -7.78
C ASP A 70 -31.31 -7.88 -6.55
N ALA A 71 -31.87 -9.07 -6.28
CA ALA A 71 -31.66 -9.79 -5.03
C ALA A 71 -30.17 -9.79 -4.68
N TYR A 72 -29.80 -9.11 -3.61
CA TYR A 72 -28.43 -8.91 -3.15
C TYR A 72 -28.30 -9.51 -1.75
N PRO A 73 -27.18 -10.16 -1.41
CA PRO A 73 -26.07 -10.60 -2.29
C PRO A 73 -26.38 -11.89 -3.09
N ARG A 74 -25.74 -12.10 -4.26
CA ARG A 74 -25.78 -13.36 -5.08
C ARG A 74 -24.42 -14.07 -5.24
N ARG A 75 -23.43 -13.59 -4.51
CA ARG A 75 -22.09 -14.16 -4.45
C ARG A 75 -21.44 -13.73 -3.13
N PRO A 76 -20.35 -14.38 -2.71
CA PRO A 76 -19.66 -14.02 -1.49
C PRO A 76 -19.20 -12.56 -1.47
N ILE A 77 -19.35 -11.91 -0.31
CA ILE A 77 -18.91 -10.54 -0.04
C ILE A 77 -17.52 -10.60 0.58
N LYS A 78 -16.58 -9.79 0.09
CA LYS A 78 -15.21 -9.72 0.61
C LYS A 78 -15.15 -8.67 1.72
N LEU A 79 -14.72 -9.06 2.91
CA LEU A 79 -14.36 -8.14 3.98
C LEU A 79 -12.84 -7.96 4.01
N ILE A 80 -12.35 -6.77 3.70
CA ILE A 80 -10.94 -6.44 3.87
C ILE A 80 -10.70 -6.06 5.33
N VAL A 81 -9.79 -6.79 5.98
CA VAL A 81 -9.26 -6.46 7.31
C VAL A 81 -7.81 -6.05 7.13
N PRO A 82 -7.44 -4.78 7.36
CA PRO A 82 -6.14 -4.28 6.93
C PRO A 82 -5.03 -4.55 7.97
N PHE A 83 -5.04 -5.76 8.55
CA PHE A 83 -4.13 -6.24 9.59
C PHE A 83 -3.85 -7.73 9.38
N ALA A 84 -2.77 -8.23 9.99
CA ALA A 84 -2.40 -9.64 9.92
C ALA A 84 -3.50 -10.54 10.51
N ALA A 85 -3.62 -11.75 9.97
CA ALA A 85 -4.55 -12.76 10.49
C ALA A 85 -4.20 -13.13 11.94
N GLY A 86 -5.22 -13.44 12.74
CA GLY A 86 -5.10 -13.77 14.16
C GLY A 86 -4.92 -12.57 15.10
N GLY A 87 -4.82 -11.34 14.58
CA GLY A 87 -4.85 -10.12 15.39
C GLY A 87 -6.26 -9.70 15.80
N GLY A 88 -6.39 -8.79 16.77
CA GLY A 88 -7.70 -8.39 17.33
C GLY A 88 -8.76 -7.97 16.31
N SER A 89 -8.40 -7.20 15.28
CA SER A 89 -9.35 -6.82 14.20
C SER A 89 -9.79 -8.02 13.34
N ASP A 90 -8.91 -8.99 13.11
CA ASP A 90 -9.22 -10.22 12.36
C ASP A 90 -10.14 -11.12 13.18
N THR A 91 -9.81 -11.33 14.45
CA THR A 91 -10.64 -12.09 15.39
C THR A 91 -12.03 -11.48 15.51
N PHE A 92 -12.14 -10.16 15.70
CA PHE A 92 -13.42 -9.46 15.73
C PHE A 92 -14.23 -9.71 14.45
N GLY A 93 -13.62 -9.53 13.28
CA GLY A 93 -14.28 -9.78 12.01
C GLY A 93 -14.76 -11.23 11.86
N ARG A 94 -13.97 -12.20 12.32
CA ARG A 94 -14.30 -13.65 12.25
C ARG A 94 -15.47 -14.03 13.15
N VAL A 95 -15.57 -13.44 14.34
CA VAL A 95 -16.70 -13.65 15.26
C VAL A 95 -18.00 -13.21 14.60
N ILE A 96 -18.02 -12.01 14.01
CA ILE A 96 -19.19 -11.50 13.27
C ILE A 96 -19.47 -12.33 12.02
N GLN A 97 -18.43 -12.72 11.27
CA GLN A 97 -18.56 -13.60 10.10
C GLN A 97 -19.21 -14.94 10.48
N ASN A 98 -18.77 -15.56 11.57
CA ASN A 98 -19.31 -16.84 12.05
C ASN A 98 -20.78 -16.72 12.47
N ALA A 99 -21.15 -15.65 13.17
CA ALA A 99 -22.53 -15.39 13.55
C ALA A 99 -23.43 -15.19 12.33
N ILE A 100 -22.97 -14.44 11.32
CA ILE A 100 -23.70 -14.27 10.06
C ILE A 100 -23.94 -15.61 9.35
N GLU A 101 -22.92 -16.47 9.29
CA GLU A 101 -23.03 -17.78 8.64
C GLU A 101 -23.93 -18.75 9.42
N THR A 102 -23.73 -18.86 10.73
CA THR A 102 -24.46 -19.77 11.62
C THR A 102 -25.96 -19.43 11.67
N HIS A 103 -26.28 -18.15 11.77
CA HIS A 103 -27.68 -17.67 11.85
C HIS A 103 -28.28 -17.35 10.47
N ARG A 104 -27.55 -17.59 9.37
CA ARG A 104 -27.99 -17.33 7.98
C ARG A 104 -28.51 -15.90 7.79
N LEU A 105 -27.81 -14.93 8.39
CA LEU A 105 -28.19 -13.51 8.36
C LEU A 105 -27.97 -12.86 6.99
N LEU A 106 -27.19 -13.53 6.12
CA LEU A 106 -27.06 -13.20 4.72
C LEU A 106 -27.28 -14.47 3.87
N PRO A 107 -27.82 -14.33 2.65
CA PRO A 107 -27.94 -15.45 1.73
C PRO A 107 -26.58 -15.92 1.18
N GLU A 108 -25.55 -15.07 1.28
CA GLU A 108 -24.20 -15.35 0.80
C GLU A 108 -23.17 -15.13 1.90
N ARG A 109 -22.03 -15.81 1.77
CA ARG A 109 -20.97 -15.77 2.77
C ARG A 109 -20.24 -14.44 2.77
N LEU A 110 -19.91 -13.95 3.95
CA LEU A 110 -18.87 -12.95 4.15
C LEU A 110 -17.51 -13.67 4.16
N VAL A 111 -16.51 -13.16 3.44
CA VAL A 111 -15.17 -13.78 3.31
C VAL A 111 -14.11 -12.77 3.69
N ILE A 112 -13.36 -13.06 4.75
CA ILE A 112 -12.31 -12.19 5.26
C ILE A 112 -11.04 -12.32 4.42
N ILE A 113 -10.46 -11.17 4.07
CA ILE A 113 -9.18 -11.04 3.37
C ILE A 113 -8.30 -10.08 4.18
N ASN A 114 -7.21 -10.60 4.74
CA ASN A 114 -6.23 -9.81 5.48
C ASN A 114 -5.29 -9.08 4.51
N VAL A 115 -5.18 -7.76 4.62
CA VAL A 115 -4.30 -6.92 3.80
C VAL A 115 -3.48 -5.99 4.71
N PRO A 116 -2.44 -6.49 5.40
CA PRO A 116 -1.67 -5.71 6.37
C PRO A 116 -0.82 -4.61 5.70
N GLY A 117 -0.33 -3.68 6.52
CA GLY A 117 0.71 -2.72 6.16
C GLY A 117 0.30 -1.24 6.34
N ALA A 118 1.30 -0.39 6.60
CA ALA A 118 1.17 1.07 6.75
C ALA A 118 -0.01 1.52 7.63
N GLY A 119 -0.18 0.93 8.81
CA GLY A 119 -1.25 1.31 9.75
C GLY A 119 -2.67 1.00 9.25
N GLY A 120 -2.80 0.14 8.23
CA GLY A 120 -4.05 -0.25 7.61
C GLY A 120 -4.40 0.53 6.33
N THR A 121 -3.57 1.52 5.96
CA THR A 121 -3.81 2.39 4.79
C THR A 121 -3.69 1.65 3.45
N ILE A 122 -2.96 0.53 3.38
CA ILE A 122 -2.87 -0.29 2.17
C ILE A 122 -4.21 -0.97 1.90
N GLY A 123 -4.77 -1.66 2.89
CA GLY A 123 -6.06 -2.35 2.75
C GLY A 123 -7.23 -1.38 2.57
N SER A 124 -7.26 -0.26 3.31
CA SER A 124 -8.33 0.73 3.12
C SER A 124 -8.26 1.43 1.76
N ARG A 125 -7.06 1.72 1.22
CA ARG A 125 -6.89 2.27 -0.14
C ARG A 125 -7.41 1.30 -1.20
N ARG A 126 -7.20 -0.01 -1.00
CA ARG A 126 -7.74 -1.05 -1.88
C ARG A 126 -9.27 -1.02 -1.92
N VAL A 127 -9.93 -0.85 -0.76
CA VAL A 127 -11.40 -0.76 -0.70
C VAL A 127 -11.89 0.57 -1.28
N LYS A 128 -11.21 1.68 -0.99
CA LYS A 128 -11.52 3.01 -1.56
C LYS A 128 -11.62 2.98 -3.09
N HIS A 129 -10.79 2.17 -3.75
CA HIS A 129 -10.77 2.02 -5.21
C HIS A 129 -11.52 0.78 -5.74
N ALA A 130 -12.19 0.03 -4.86
CA ALA A 130 -13.00 -1.10 -5.27
C ALA A 130 -14.29 -0.63 -5.98
N ARG A 131 -14.95 -1.56 -6.68
CA ARG A 131 -16.25 -1.27 -7.29
C ARG A 131 -17.26 -0.97 -6.17
N PRO A 132 -18.09 0.08 -6.29
CA PRO A 132 -19.11 0.41 -5.30
C PRO A 132 -20.35 -0.49 -5.46
N ASP A 133 -20.13 -1.80 -5.43
CA ASP A 133 -21.16 -2.81 -5.69
C ASP A 133 -21.55 -3.61 -4.43
N GLY A 134 -21.07 -3.21 -3.25
CA GLY A 134 -21.34 -3.89 -1.97
C GLY A 134 -20.56 -5.19 -1.74
N TYR A 135 -19.86 -5.74 -2.75
CA TYR A 135 -19.16 -7.02 -2.60
C TYR A 135 -17.71 -6.90 -2.09
N THR A 136 -17.24 -5.68 -1.82
CA THR A 136 -15.94 -5.43 -1.16
C THR A 136 -16.15 -4.39 -0.08
N LEU A 137 -15.99 -4.81 1.17
CA LEU A 137 -16.18 -4.00 2.37
C LEU A 137 -14.86 -3.85 3.12
N LEU A 138 -14.81 -2.94 4.07
CA LEU A 138 -13.68 -2.70 4.95
C LEU A 138 -14.12 -2.78 6.41
N LEU A 139 -13.38 -3.52 7.22
CA LEU A 139 -13.42 -3.41 8.67
C LEU A 139 -12.16 -2.69 9.13
N LEU A 140 -12.31 -1.44 9.58
CA LEU A 140 -11.22 -0.64 10.09
C LEU A 140 -11.71 0.22 11.25
N HIS A 141 -11.01 0.13 12.37
CA HIS A 141 -11.30 0.89 13.57
C HIS A 141 -10.90 2.37 13.44
N GLU A 142 -10.83 3.08 14.58
CA GLU A 142 -10.46 4.50 14.73
C GLU A 142 -9.23 4.95 13.91
N GLY A 143 -8.34 4.02 13.54
CA GLY A 143 -7.21 4.27 12.64
C GLY A 143 -7.62 4.90 11.29
N MET A 144 -8.86 4.69 10.82
CA MET A 144 -9.40 5.39 9.65
C MET A 144 -9.36 6.92 9.83
N LEU A 145 -9.71 7.39 11.03
CA LEU A 145 -9.82 8.81 11.35
C LEU A 145 -8.43 9.41 11.66
N THR A 146 -7.60 8.68 12.41
CA THR A 146 -6.27 9.17 12.78
C THR A 146 -5.27 9.19 11.61
N ALA A 147 -5.47 8.35 10.59
CA ALA A 147 -4.55 8.25 9.45
C ALA A 147 -4.40 9.57 8.68
N ARG A 148 -5.49 10.33 8.49
CA ARG A 148 -5.45 11.64 7.82
C ARG A 148 -4.69 12.68 8.64
N HIS A 149 -5.04 12.79 9.91
CA HIS A 149 -4.44 13.77 10.83
C HIS A 149 -2.98 13.50 11.17
N SER A 150 -2.52 12.27 10.98
CA SER A 150 -1.10 11.91 11.12
C SER A 150 -0.29 12.05 9.84
N GLY A 151 -0.92 12.39 8.70
CA GLY A 151 -0.26 12.41 7.39
C GLY A 151 0.00 11.02 6.77
N SER A 152 -0.48 9.94 7.40
CA SER A 152 -0.33 8.58 6.89
C SER A 152 -1.25 8.27 5.70
N ALA A 153 -2.34 9.02 5.57
CA ALA A 153 -3.26 8.98 4.44
C ALA A 153 -3.74 10.39 4.06
N SER A 154 -4.09 10.57 2.79
CA SER A 154 -4.70 11.81 2.29
C SER A 154 -6.24 11.80 2.34
N TYR A 155 -6.83 10.84 3.06
CA TYR A 155 -8.26 10.61 3.13
C TYR A 155 -8.65 10.04 4.51
N SER A 156 -9.89 10.26 4.92
CA SER A 156 -10.52 9.68 6.10
C SER A 156 -11.88 9.07 5.73
N ALA A 157 -12.84 9.08 6.65
CA ALA A 157 -14.19 8.53 6.52
C ALA A 157 -14.95 9.03 5.28
N GLU A 158 -14.71 10.27 4.83
CA GLU A 158 -15.36 10.88 3.66
C GLU A 158 -15.11 10.14 2.34
N ALA A 159 -14.09 9.27 2.29
CA ALA A 159 -13.77 8.46 1.12
C ALA A 159 -14.60 7.17 1.02
N PHE A 160 -15.53 6.94 1.93
CA PHE A 160 -16.29 5.70 2.06
C PHE A 160 -17.77 5.97 2.37
N VAL A 161 -18.60 4.94 2.25
CA VAL A 161 -19.96 4.93 2.80
C VAL A 161 -19.92 4.18 4.14
N PRO A 162 -20.30 4.80 5.28
CA PRO A 162 -20.36 4.12 6.55
C PRO A 162 -21.54 3.13 6.57
N ILE A 163 -21.29 1.90 7.00
CA ILE A 163 -22.30 0.83 7.09
C ILE A 163 -22.78 0.70 8.53
N ALA A 164 -21.85 0.47 9.46
CA ALA A 164 -22.13 0.29 10.87
C ALA A 164 -20.87 0.61 11.70
N GLY A 165 -21.08 1.02 12.96
CA GLY A 165 -20.06 0.94 14.01
C GLY A 165 -20.44 -0.17 14.97
N THR A 166 -19.58 -1.17 15.17
CA THR A 166 -19.88 -2.35 15.99
C THR A 166 -18.79 -2.60 17.01
N GLY A 167 -19.11 -2.60 18.29
CA GLY A 167 -18.14 -2.81 19.36
C GLY A 167 -17.20 -1.63 19.55
N ASN A 168 -16.87 -1.33 20.80
CA ASN A 168 -16.01 -0.21 21.15
C ASN A 168 -14.96 -0.64 22.18
N ALA A 169 -13.68 -0.63 21.80
CA ALA A 169 -12.58 -1.06 22.66
C ALA A 169 -11.94 0.15 23.37
N THR A 170 -12.31 0.35 24.64
CA THR A 170 -11.79 1.45 25.46
C THR A 170 -10.28 1.33 25.71
N GLN A 171 -9.58 2.46 25.67
CA GLN A 171 -8.15 2.53 26.02
C GLN A 171 -7.96 2.76 27.52
N VAL A 172 -6.88 2.19 28.06
CA VAL A 172 -6.40 2.30 29.44
C VAL A 172 -5.03 2.95 29.40
N VAL A 173 -4.84 4.04 30.15
CA VAL A 173 -3.51 4.61 30.37
C VAL A 173 -2.83 3.81 31.46
N ALA A 174 -1.64 3.27 31.19
CA ALA A 174 -0.91 2.43 32.13
C ALA A 174 0.58 2.77 32.21
N VAL A 175 1.14 2.52 33.38
CA VAL A 175 2.53 2.70 33.76
C VAL A 175 3.05 1.41 34.42
N ARG A 176 4.35 1.32 34.70
CA ARG A 176 4.87 0.23 35.55
C ARG A 176 4.34 0.32 36.98
N ASP A 177 4.29 -0.81 37.68
CA ASP A 177 3.82 -0.84 39.09
C ASP A 177 4.68 0.02 40.03
N ASP A 178 5.97 0.12 39.77
CA ASP A 178 6.92 0.93 40.53
C ASP A 178 7.03 2.38 40.04
N SER A 179 6.17 2.79 39.08
CA SER A 179 6.12 4.16 38.60
C SER A 179 5.80 5.14 39.74
N PRO A 180 6.43 6.33 39.76
CA PRO A 180 6.12 7.38 40.73
C PRO A 180 4.70 7.95 40.56
N TYR A 181 4.04 7.68 39.43
CA TYR A 181 2.68 8.14 39.15
C TYR A 181 1.65 7.14 39.69
N SER A 182 0.85 7.57 40.66
CA SER A 182 -0.19 6.76 41.29
C SER A 182 -1.56 6.97 40.66
N ASP A 183 -1.80 8.13 40.05
CA ASP A 183 -3.02 8.48 39.34
C ASP A 183 -2.75 9.36 38.10
N LEU A 184 -3.76 9.59 37.26
CA LEU A 184 -3.59 10.38 36.04
C LEU A 184 -3.25 11.84 36.35
N ARG A 185 -3.75 12.40 37.46
CA ARG A 185 -3.46 13.78 37.87
C ARG A 185 -1.96 13.97 38.15
N SER A 186 -1.33 13.02 38.84
CA SER A 186 0.11 13.08 39.14
C SER A 186 0.96 13.05 37.87
N LEU A 187 0.63 12.20 36.90
CA LEU A 187 1.27 12.12 35.58
C LEU A 187 1.10 13.44 34.81
N MET A 188 -0.14 13.95 34.71
CA MET A 188 -0.43 15.17 33.96
C MET A 188 0.20 16.42 34.58
N ARG A 189 0.26 16.49 35.91
CA ARG A 189 0.97 17.56 36.62
C ARG A 189 2.46 17.55 36.30
N GLU A 190 3.09 16.38 36.31
CA GLU A 190 4.51 16.25 35.97
C GLU A 190 4.77 16.64 34.51
N ALA A 191 3.93 16.18 33.57
CA ALA A 191 4.03 16.53 32.16
C ALA A 191 3.88 18.04 31.89
N ALA A 192 3.19 18.77 32.77
CA ALA A 192 3.04 20.23 32.70
C ALA A 192 4.18 20.99 33.38
N LEU A 193 4.71 20.47 34.50
CA LEU A 193 5.84 21.07 35.22
C LEU A 193 7.17 20.87 34.49
N ASN A 194 7.36 19.68 33.92
CA ASN A 194 8.55 19.28 33.19
C ASN A 194 8.15 18.72 31.82
N PRO A 195 7.83 19.59 30.84
CA PRO A 195 7.48 19.17 29.49
C PRO A 195 8.53 18.21 28.89
N ASP A 196 8.08 17.18 28.17
CA ASP A 196 8.89 16.13 27.52
C ASP A 196 9.72 15.23 28.47
N SER A 197 9.57 15.36 29.79
CA SER A 197 10.24 14.50 30.76
C SER A 197 9.72 13.07 30.74
N ILE A 198 8.41 12.90 30.52
CA ILE A 198 7.72 11.62 30.48
C ILE A 198 7.76 11.04 29.07
N VAL A 199 8.24 9.81 28.96
CA VAL A 199 8.29 9.06 27.70
C VAL A 199 7.00 8.27 27.49
N PHE A 200 6.23 8.68 26.49
CA PHE A 200 4.99 8.01 26.09
C PHE A 200 5.27 7.05 24.92
N SER A 201 5.20 5.75 25.17
CA SER A 201 5.33 4.74 24.11
C SER A 201 4.05 4.64 23.30
N ALA A 202 4.12 4.87 22.00
CA ALA A 202 2.96 4.84 21.10
C ALA A 202 3.31 4.20 19.75
N ASN A 203 2.28 3.85 18.98
CA ASN A 203 2.41 3.79 17.53
C ASN A 203 2.05 5.16 16.96
N ILE A 204 3.03 5.89 16.43
CA ILE A 204 2.84 7.25 15.88
C ILE A 204 1.81 7.20 14.76
N GLY A 205 0.82 8.08 14.84
CA GLY A 205 -0.31 8.17 13.92
C GLY A 205 -1.46 7.18 14.17
N ALA A 206 -1.29 6.24 15.10
CA ALA A 206 -2.35 5.32 15.53
C ALA A 206 -3.13 5.88 16.73
N PRO A 207 -4.27 5.28 17.11
CA PRO A 207 -5.07 5.74 18.26
C PRO A 207 -4.29 5.86 19.56
N SER A 208 -3.28 5.01 19.80
CA SER A 208 -2.40 5.12 20.98
C SER A 208 -1.65 6.45 21.08
N HIS A 209 -1.23 7.00 19.93
CA HIS A 209 -0.56 8.29 19.86
C HIS A 209 -1.55 9.42 20.15
N PHE A 210 -2.72 9.36 19.51
CA PHE A 210 -3.79 10.33 19.73
C PHE A 210 -4.31 10.31 21.18
N ALA A 211 -4.33 9.18 21.87
CA ALA A 211 -4.65 9.11 23.29
C ALA A 211 -3.70 10.00 24.14
N GLY A 212 -2.39 9.95 23.86
CA GLY A 212 -1.41 10.84 24.50
C GLY A 212 -1.65 12.31 24.13
N LEU A 213 -1.89 12.60 22.84
CA LEU A 213 -2.16 13.96 22.38
C LEU A 213 -3.42 14.56 23.03
N MET A 214 -4.46 13.75 23.20
CA MET A 214 -5.70 14.13 23.90
C MET A 214 -5.49 14.39 25.39
N LEU A 215 -4.57 13.68 26.04
CA LEU A 215 -4.20 13.96 27.42
C LEU A 215 -3.45 15.29 27.52
N GLN A 216 -2.43 15.50 26.69
CA GLN A 216 -1.64 16.75 26.66
C GLN A 216 -2.52 17.98 26.46
N SER A 217 -3.54 17.89 25.59
CA SER A 217 -4.41 19.03 25.29
C SER A 217 -5.23 19.53 26.49
N LYS A 218 -5.27 18.78 27.60
CA LYS A 218 -6.03 19.17 28.79
C LYS A 218 -5.29 20.11 29.73
N ILE A 219 -3.97 20.19 29.65
CA ILE A 219 -3.20 21.16 30.44
C ILE A 219 -2.29 21.95 29.49
N PRO A 220 -2.51 23.27 29.33
CA PRO A 220 -1.63 24.10 28.51
C PRO A 220 -0.16 23.97 28.93
N GLY A 221 0.73 23.75 27.95
CA GLY A 221 2.16 23.54 28.19
C GLY A 221 2.56 22.11 28.57
N SER A 222 1.60 21.20 28.79
CA SER A 222 1.90 19.79 29.00
C SER A 222 2.38 19.11 27.71
N SER A 223 3.47 18.35 27.81
CA SER A 223 3.93 17.50 26.70
C SER A 223 4.59 16.21 27.17
N PHE A 224 4.51 15.19 26.32
CA PHE A 224 5.16 13.92 26.43
C PHE A 224 6.19 13.77 25.31
N ARG A 225 7.29 13.09 25.61
CA ARG A 225 8.22 12.63 24.59
C ARG A 225 7.74 11.30 24.02
N TYR A 226 7.35 11.27 22.74
CA TYR A 226 6.85 10.04 22.13
C TYR A 226 7.97 9.16 21.57
N THR A 227 7.83 7.84 21.75
CA THR A 227 8.67 6.84 21.06
C THR A 227 7.83 6.01 20.10
N GLN A 228 8.32 5.82 18.86
CA GLN A 228 7.68 4.95 17.88
C GLN A 228 7.98 3.49 18.21
N THR A 229 7.03 2.80 18.84
CA THR A 229 7.23 1.44 19.38
C THR A 229 6.33 0.40 18.70
N GLY A 230 5.24 0.84 18.05
CA GLY A 230 4.32 -0.05 17.32
C GLY A 230 3.22 -0.66 18.21
N GLY A 231 2.86 -1.93 17.97
CA GLY A 231 1.73 -2.60 18.64
C GLY A 231 1.89 -2.79 20.16
N GLY A 232 0.79 -3.12 20.85
CA GLY A 232 0.72 -3.20 22.32
C GLY A 232 1.81 -4.05 22.97
N ALA A 233 2.11 -5.25 22.45
CA ALA A 233 3.16 -6.10 23.01
C ALA A 233 4.55 -5.44 23.04
N LYS A 234 4.93 -4.70 21.98
CA LYS A 234 6.19 -3.95 21.94
C LYS A 234 6.18 -2.77 22.91
N ARG A 235 5.04 -2.09 23.05
CA ARG A 235 4.86 -0.98 24.00
C ARG A 235 4.93 -1.44 25.44
N PHE A 236 4.32 -2.59 25.74
CA PHE A 236 4.46 -3.26 27.03
C PHE A 236 5.91 -3.64 27.33
N ALA A 237 6.63 -4.22 26.37
CA ALA A 237 8.06 -4.51 26.53
C ALA A 237 8.90 -3.24 26.77
N ALA A 238 8.56 -2.12 26.11
CA ALA A 238 9.23 -0.83 26.34
C ALA A 238 8.97 -0.29 27.76
N LEU A 239 7.76 -0.44 28.30
CA LEU A 239 7.49 -0.12 29.70
C LEU A 239 8.34 -0.99 30.63
N GLN A 240 8.27 -2.32 30.48
CA GLN A 240 9.02 -3.26 31.32
C GLN A 240 10.53 -3.04 31.27
N GLY A 241 11.08 -2.74 30.10
CA GLY A 241 12.50 -2.43 29.92
C GLY A 241 12.92 -1.04 30.42
N GLY A 242 11.99 -0.20 30.90
CA GLY A 242 12.28 1.17 31.32
C GLY A 242 12.65 2.11 30.17
N HIS A 243 12.29 1.76 28.93
CA HIS A 243 12.46 2.60 27.76
C HIS A 243 11.30 3.58 27.55
N ALA A 244 10.20 3.38 28.29
CA ALA A 244 9.06 4.28 28.35
C ALA A 244 8.46 4.30 29.75
N ASP A 245 7.81 5.41 30.11
CA ASP A 245 7.20 5.62 31.42
C ASP A 245 5.70 5.30 31.40
N VAL A 246 5.05 5.57 30.28
CA VAL A 246 3.59 5.46 30.10
C VAL A 246 3.23 4.97 28.70
N SER A 247 2.11 4.26 28.59
CA SER A 247 1.48 3.92 27.31
C SER A 247 -0.03 3.76 27.47
N SER A 248 -0.74 3.61 26.36
CA SER A 248 -2.18 3.34 26.29
C SER A 248 -2.46 1.94 25.72
N PHE A 249 -3.23 1.11 26.39
CA PHE A 249 -3.56 -0.24 25.94
C PHE A 249 -5.06 -0.40 25.80
N SER A 250 -5.54 -1.35 25.00
CA SER A 250 -6.94 -1.81 25.18
C SER A 250 -7.12 -2.45 26.56
N ILE A 251 -8.36 -2.55 27.05
CA ILE A 251 -8.65 -3.25 28.32
C ILE A 251 -8.16 -4.70 28.27
N ALA A 252 -8.37 -5.41 27.16
CA ALA A 252 -7.90 -6.79 26.99
C ALA A 252 -6.37 -6.92 27.11
N GLU A 253 -5.63 -6.05 26.41
CA GLU A 253 -4.17 -5.98 26.52
C GLU A 253 -3.74 -5.66 27.95
N TYR A 254 -4.37 -4.68 28.60
CA TYR A 254 -4.05 -4.33 29.99
C TYR A 254 -4.28 -5.51 30.93
N VAL A 255 -5.43 -6.19 30.85
CA VAL A 255 -5.74 -7.36 31.69
C VAL A 255 -4.71 -8.47 31.47
N GLN A 256 -4.29 -8.71 30.22
CA GLN A 256 -3.25 -9.68 29.90
C GLN A 256 -1.88 -9.28 30.47
N PHE A 257 -1.53 -8.00 30.45
CA PHE A 257 -0.22 -7.50 30.85
C PHE A 257 -0.09 -7.17 32.33
N LYS A 258 -1.19 -6.85 33.02
CA LYS A 258 -1.24 -6.47 34.43
C LYS A 258 -0.50 -7.44 35.35
N PRO A 259 -0.63 -8.79 35.24
CA PRO A 259 0.10 -9.73 36.10
C PRO A 259 1.62 -9.62 36.00
N SER A 260 2.13 -9.03 34.92
CA SER A 260 3.55 -8.85 34.64
C SER A 260 4.09 -7.49 35.10
N GLY A 261 3.35 -6.76 35.96
CA GLY A 261 3.89 -5.61 36.68
C GLY A 261 3.54 -4.23 36.09
N ILE A 262 2.32 -4.04 35.60
CA ILE A 262 1.82 -2.72 35.17
C ILE A 262 0.52 -2.32 35.89
N ARG A 263 0.39 -1.01 36.15
CA ARG A 263 -0.76 -0.39 36.81
C ARG A 263 -1.46 0.56 35.87
N ALA A 264 -2.79 0.50 35.86
CA ALA A 264 -3.63 1.47 35.15
C ALA A 264 -3.78 2.76 35.97
N LEU A 265 -3.71 3.91 35.29
CA LEU A 265 -3.96 5.23 35.87
C LEU A 265 -5.37 5.73 35.57
N ALA A 266 -5.91 5.44 34.39
CA ALA A 266 -7.26 5.86 33.99
C ALA A 266 -7.82 5.05 32.82
N LEU A 267 -9.14 4.93 32.77
CA LEU A 267 -9.89 4.57 31.56
C LEU A 267 -10.14 5.82 30.71
N LEU A 268 -9.97 5.69 29.39
CA LEU A 268 -10.32 6.74 28.42
C LEU A 268 -11.71 6.48 27.81
N GLY A 269 -12.66 6.05 28.63
CA GLY A 269 -14.07 5.85 28.26
C GLY A 269 -14.99 6.86 28.94
N THR A 270 -16.25 6.89 28.51
CA THR A 270 -17.31 7.71 29.11
C THR A 270 -17.71 7.24 30.52
N GLU A 271 -17.56 5.95 30.78
CA GLU A 271 -17.92 5.29 32.03
C GLU A 271 -16.87 4.25 32.42
N ARG A 272 -16.95 3.76 33.66
CA ARG A 272 -16.09 2.68 34.12
C ARG A 272 -16.46 1.37 33.44
N HIS A 273 -15.47 0.52 33.23
CA HIS A 273 -15.69 -0.78 32.60
C HIS A 273 -16.06 -1.83 33.66
N PRO A 274 -17.03 -2.73 33.42
CA PRO A 274 -17.41 -3.78 34.37
C PRO A 274 -16.25 -4.68 34.83
N ASP A 275 -15.29 -4.96 33.94
CA ASP A 275 -14.08 -5.73 34.29
C ASP A 275 -13.03 -4.95 35.11
N LEU A 276 -13.15 -3.63 35.18
CA LEU A 276 -12.25 -2.74 35.92
C LEU A 276 -13.08 -1.72 36.75
N PRO A 277 -13.96 -2.17 37.66
CA PRO A 277 -14.95 -1.31 38.31
C PRO A 277 -14.32 -0.26 39.25
N ASP A 278 -13.13 -0.57 39.79
CA ASP A 278 -12.39 0.32 40.68
C ASP A 278 -11.55 1.37 39.94
N LEU A 279 -11.34 1.19 38.63
CA LEU A 279 -10.52 2.09 37.84
C LEU A 279 -11.36 3.29 37.37
N ALA A 280 -11.02 4.48 37.85
CA ALA A 280 -11.69 5.70 37.44
C ALA A 280 -11.39 6.06 35.98
N THR A 281 -12.35 6.70 35.32
CA THR A 281 -12.15 7.32 34.01
C THR A 281 -11.26 8.57 34.12
N ALA A 282 -10.70 9.01 33.00
CA ALA A 282 -10.02 10.29 32.92
C ALA A 282 -10.97 11.45 33.30
N THR A 283 -12.23 11.36 32.87
CA THR A 283 -13.27 12.37 33.16
C THR A 283 -13.57 12.47 34.64
N GLU A 284 -13.71 11.34 35.36
CA GLU A 284 -13.85 11.32 36.83
C GLU A 284 -12.65 11.92 37.55
N GLN A 285 -11.48 11.92 36.92
CA GLN A 285 -10.26 12.52 37.46
C GLN A 285 -10.07 14.01 37.07
N GLY A 286 -11.01 14.59 36.32
CA GLY A 286 -11.00 16.00 35.90
C GLY A 286 -10.48 16.24 34.48
N PHE A 287 -10.23 15.19 33.69
CA PHE A 287 -9.72 15.28 32.32
C PHE A 287 -10.76 14.73 31.34
N SER A 288 -11.47 15.60 30.63
CA SER A 288 -12.47 15.21 29.62
C SER A 288 -11.82 14.61 28.36
N VAL A 289 -11.31 13.37 28.50
CA VAL A 289 -10.59 12.63 27.46
C VAL A 289 -11.29 11.31 27.23
N GLU A 290 -11.58 11.04 25.97
CA GLU A 290 -12.18 9.79 25.52
C GLU A 290 -11.39 9.28 24.32
N SER A 291 -10.89 8.06 24.44
CA SER A 291 -10.16 7.35 23.39
C SER A 291 -10.60 5.89 23.43
N GLN A 292 -11.43 5.53 22.46
CA GLN A 292 -11.96 4.18 22.33
C GLN A 292 -11.89 3.79 20.86
N ASN A 293 -11.51 2.56 20.57
CA ASN A 293 -11.40 2.06 19.21
C ASN A 293 -12.71 1.39 18.82
N MET A 294 -13.61 2.14 18.19
CA MET A 294 -14.82 1.58 17.60
C MET A 294 -14.48 0.84 16.32
N GLN A 295 -15.05 -0.34 16.07
CA GLN A 295 -14.86 -1.05 14.82
C GLN A 295 -15.86 -0.55 13.78
N PHE A 296 -15.38 0.12 12.74
CA PHE A 296 -16.24 0.63 11.68
C PHE A 296 -16.23 -0.27 10.46
N TRP A 297 -17.41 -0.41 9.87
CA TRP A 297 -17.66 -1.12 8.63
C TRP A 297 -17.92 -0.11 7.53
N TRP A 298 -17.20 -0.25 6.42
CA TRP A 298 -17.25 0.70 5.32
C TRP A 298 -17.48 0.01 3.98
N ALA A 299 -18.21 0.68 3.10
CA ALA A 299 -18.29 0.33 1.69
C ALA A 299 -17.57 1.39 0.83
N PRO A 300 -17.16 1.07 -0.40
CA PRO A 300 -16.62 2.07 -1.32
C PRO A 300 -17.62 3.20 -1.56
N LEU A 301 -17.11 4.42 -1.74
CA LEU A 301 -17.93 5.60 -2.02
C LEU A 301 -18.84 5.36 -3.24
N GLY A 302 -20.13 5.68 -3.11
CA GLY A 302 -21.13 5.47 -4.15
C GLY A 302 -21.80 4.09 -4.13
N THR A 303 -21.53 3.26 -3.11
CA THR A 303 -22.25 1.98 -2.95
C THR A 303 -23.76 2.25 -2.74
N PRO A 304 -24.66 1.55 -3.47
CA PRO A 304 -26.10 1.75 -3.37
C PRO A 304 -26.65 1.60 -1.94
N PRO A 305 -27.57 2.48 -1.49
CA PRO A 305 -28.11 2.45 -0.13
C PRO A 305 -28.76 1.11 0.27
N ASP A 306 -29.46 0.45 -0.66
CA ASP A 306 -30.08 -0.87 -0.43
C ASP A 306 -29.06 -1.94 -0.02
N ARG A 307 -27.87 -1.90 -0.63
CA ARG A 307 -26.78 -2.82 -0.29
C ARG A 307 -26.17 -2.50 1.06
N VAL A 308 -26.02 -1.21 1.37
CA VAL A 308 -25.51 -0.75 2.67
C VAL A 308 -26.46 -1.19 3.79
N GLU A 309 -27.76 -0.96 3.63
CA GLU A 309 -28.78 -1.36 4.61
C GLU A 309 -28.81 -2.88 4.79
N THR A 310 -28.77 -3.66 3.70
CA THR A 310 -28.74 -5.14 3.78
C THR A 310 -27.58 -5.64 4.64
N ILE A 311 -26.37 -5.08 4.46
CA ILE A 311 -25.20 -5.48 5.27
C ILE A 311 -25.34 -4.98 6.71
N ALA A 312 -25.79 -3.74 6.88
CA ALA A 312 -25.91 -3.16 8.20
C ALA A 312 -26.98 -3.90 9.05
N ASP A 313 -28.05 -4.42 8.43
CA ASP A 313 -29.05 -5.30 9.05
C ASP A 313 -28.43 -6.62 9.52
N ALA A 314 -27.66 -7.27 8.65
CA ALA A 314 -26.97 -8.50 9.01
C ALA A 314 -25.96 -8.28 10.16
N LEU A 315 -25.22 -7.16 10.15
CA LEU A 315 -24.29 -6.82 11.23
C LEU A 315 -25.02 -6.54 12.55
N ALA A 316 -26.12 -5.79 12.52
CA ALA A 316 -26.90 -5.51 13.71
C ALA A 316 -27.52 -6.78 14.30
N ALA A 317 -28.04 -7.68 13.46
CA ALA A 317 -28.56 -8.97 13.90
C ALA A 317 -27.46 -9.87 14.46
N ALA A 318 -26.27 -9.88 13.86
CA ALA A 318 -25.14 -10.67 14.35
C ALA A 318 -24.72 -10.23 15.75
N MET A 319 -24.66 -8.92 16.00
CA MET A 319 -24.31 -8.36 17.30
C MET A 319 -25.31 -8.69 18.41
N GLN A 320 -26.55 -9.05 18.07
CA GLN A 320 -27.56 -9.46 19.05
C GLN A 320 -27.46 -10.94 19.46
N THR A 321 -26.63 -11.73 18.79
CA THR A 321 -26.47 -13.16 19.11
C THR A 321 -25.68 -13.36 20.42
N ASP A 322 -26.03 -14.40 21.17
CA ASP A 322 -25.37 -14.72 22.45
C ASP A 322 -23.87 -14.96 22.27
N GLU A 323 -23.50 -15.75 21.25
CA GLU A 323 -22.09 -16.04 20.92
C GLU A 323 -21.27 -14.76 20.72
N VAL A 324 -21.80 -13.78 19.99
CA VAL A 324 -21.09 -12.52 19.76
C VAL A 324 -20.98 -11.73 21.06
N ARG A 325 -22.07 -11.59 21.83
CA ARG A 325 -22.04 -10.85 23.10
C ARG A 325 -21.06 -11.44 24.11
N GLU A 326 -21.06 -12.77 24.24
CA GLU A 326 -20.13 -13.50 25.10
C GLU A 326 -18.68 -13.29 24.64
N THR A 327 -18.41 -13.46 23.35
CA THR A 327 -17.05 -13.29 22.81
C THR A 327 -16.57 -11.84 22.95
N LEU A 328 -17.43 -10.84 22.76
CA LEU A 328 -17.05 -9.44 22.97
C LEU A 328 -16.75 -9.13 24.43
N ALA A 329 -17.52 -9.71 25.37
CA ALA A 329 -17.26 -9.58 26.80
C ALA A 329 -15.91 -10.23 27.20
N GLU A 330 -15.57 -11.37 26.61
CA GLU A 330 -14.24 -12.00 26.77
C GLU A 330 -13.13 -11.11 26.20
N MET A 331 -13.36 -10.53 25.03
CA MET A 331 -12.45 -9.58 24.37
C MET A 331 -12.43 -8.20 25.04
N LYS A 332 -13.21 -7.96 26.09
CA LYS A 332 -13.31 -6.67 26.81
C LYS A 332 -13.71 -5.51 25.88
N ILE A 333 -14.56 -5.81 24.90
CA ILE A 333 -15.12 -4.85 23.96
C ILE A 333 -16.56 -4.56 24.40
N THR A 334 -16.88 -3.27 24.56
CA THR A 334 -18.26 -2.86 24.86
C THR A 334 -19.14 -3.19 23.67
N ASP A 335 -20.22 -3.94 23.90
CA ASP A 335 -21.24 -4.18 22.89
C ASP A 335 -21.92 -2.86 22.51
N THR A 336 -21.81 -2.50 21.24
CA THR A 336 -22.33 -1.24 20.71
C THR A 336 -22.65 -1.44 19.25
N VAL A 337 -23.81 -0.97 18.79
CA VAL A 337 -24.19 -0.99 17.39
C VAL A 337 -24.74 0.38 17.00
N LEU A 338 -24.07 1.05 16.07
CA LEU A 338 -24.49 2.34 15.53
C LEU A 338 -24.71 2.23 14.02
N ARG A 339 -25.80 2.83 13.54
CA ARG A 339 -26.18 2.89 12.12
C ARG A 339 -26.84 4.23 11.79
N GLY A 340 -26.96 4.53 10.50
CA GLY A 340 -27.65 5.72 10.00
C GLY A 340 -27.17 7.01 10.65
N ALA A 341 -28.12 7.87 11.06
CA ALA A 341 -27.83 9.17 11.66
C ALA A 341 -27.02 9.08 12.97
N ALA A 342 -27.19 8.02 13.77
CA ALA A 342 -26.45 7.85 15.02
C ALA A 342 -24.95 7.57 14.76
N LEU A 343 -24.67 6.75 13.73
CA LEU A 343 -23.30 6.48 13.29
C LEU A 343 -22.64 7.75 12.73
N GLU A 344 -23.35 8.48 11.88
CA GLU A 344 -22.85 9.73 11.30
C GLU A 344 -22.51 10.77 12.39
N ALA A 345 -23.40 10.93 13.37
CA ALA A 345 -23.15 11.83 14.51
C ALA A 345 -21.94 11.39 15.33
N GLU A 346 -21.73 10.08 15.53
CA GLU A 346 -20.57 9.56 16.25
C GLU A 346 -19.26 9.76 15.47
N LEU A 347 -19.26 9.53 14.15
CA LEU A 347 -18.11 9.79 13.30
C LEU A 347 -17.71 11.27 13.35
N GLN A 348 -18.68 12.18 13.27
CA GLN A 348 -18.41 13.62 13.38
C GLN A 348 -17.85 14.01 14.75
N ARG A 349 -18.37 13.44 15.85
CA ARG A 349 -17.84 13.67 17.20
C ARG A 349 -16.40 13.19 17.32
N ARG A 350 -16.11 11.98 16.85
CA ARG A 350 -14.76 11.38 16.89
C ARG A 350 -13.77 12.16 16.04
N GLU A 351 -14.14 12.49 14.81
CA GLU A 351 -13.31 13.26 13.89
C GLU A 351 -12.95 14.63 14.48
N ARG A 352 -13.90 15.33 15.13
CA ARG A 352 -13.61 16.60 15.82
C ARG A 352 -12.59 16.44 16.93
N ARG A 353 -12.76 15.45 17.82
CA ARG A 353 -11.80 15.18 18.92
C ARG A 353 -10.40 14.89 18.41
N ILE A 354 -10.30 14.12 17.32
CA ILE A 354 -9.01 13.78 16.71
C ILE A 354 -8.39 15.03 16.05
N ALA A 355 -9.19 15.82 15.34
CA ALA A 355 -8.72 17.04 14.67
C ALA A 355 -8.24 18.11 15.66
N GLU A 356 -8.88 18.25 16.82
CA GLU A 356 -8.50 19.21 17.87
C GLU A 356 -7.09 19.01 18.40
N VAL A 357 -6.60 17.77 18.38
CA VAL A 357 -5.31 17.39 18.95
C VAL A 357 -4.32 16.92 17.90
N ALA A 358 -4.73 16.93 16.63
CA ALA A 358 -3.90 16.55 15.52
C ALA A 358 -2.61 17.40 15.59
N PRO A 359 -1.43 16.77 15.54
CA PRO A 359 -0.19 17.53 15.49
C PRO A 359 -0.29 18.43 14.24
N SER A 360 0.04 19.72 14.40
CA SER A 360 0.06 20.69 13.29
C SER A 360 0.61 20.00 12.06
N ALA A 361 -0.24 19.83 11.03
CA ALA A 361 -0.05 18.89 9.93
C ALA A 361 1.45 18.76 9.62
N ALA A 362 1.99 17.57 9.88
CA ALA A 362 3.41 17.29 9.70
C ALA A 362 3.84 17.97 8.40
N VAL A 363 4.80 18.89 8.50
CA VAL A 363 5.38 19.61 7.36
C VAL A 363 5.45 18.61 6.22
N GLU A 364 4.69 18.84 5.15
CA GLU A 364 4.75 17.97 3.98
C GLU A 364 6.22 17.88 3.62
N LEU A 365 6.83 16.73 3.90
CA LEU A 365 8.22 16.51 3.53
C LEU A 365 8.28 16.83 2.04
N PRO A 366 9.26 17.63 1.59
CA PRO A 366 9.32 18.05 0.20
C PRO A 366 9.11 16.83 -0.68
N ASP A 367 8.23 16.90 -1.69
CA ASP A 367 7.92 15.77 -2.56
C ASP A 367 9.20 15.34 -3.28
N PHE A 368 9.96 14.45 -2.63
CA PHE A 368 11.28 14.04 -3.05
C PHE A 368 11.19 13.34 -4.41
N ALA A 369 10.04 12.75 -4.75
CA ALA A 369 9.80 12.20 -6.07
C ALA A 369 9.71 13.30 -7.13
N ARG A 370 8.99 14.40 -6.88
CA ARG A 370 8.98 15.57 -7.79
C ARG A 370 10.34 16.25 -7.89
N ILE A 371 11.05 16.39 -6.77
CA ILE A 371 12.40 16.98 -6.73
C ILE A 371 13.37 16.10 -7.53
N ALA A 372 13.36 14.79 -7.30
CA ALA A 372 14.18 13.84 -8.04
C ALA A 372 13.85 13.85 -9.54
N LEU A 373 12.56 13.91 -9.90
CA LEU A 373 12.12 14.04 -11.30
C LEU A 373 12.58 15.36 -11.92
N GLY A 374 12.54 16.46 -11.17
CA GLY A 374 13.09 17.76 -11.56
C GLY A 374 14.61 17.70 -11.80
N CYS A 375 15.36 17.08 -10.89
CA CYS A 375 16.81 16.92 -11.05
C CYS A 375 17.17 16.03 -12.26
N LEU A 376 16.43 14.93 -12.47
CA LEU A 376 16.60 14.01 -13.61
C LEU A 376 16.28 14.69 -14.94
N THR A 377 15.20 15.46 -15.00
CA THR A 377 14.83 16.21 -16.21
C THR A 377 15.85 17.30 -16.52
N LEU A 378 16.34 18.04 -15.53
CA LEU A 378 17.40 19.04 -15.71
C LEU A 378 18.71 18.42 -16.22
N THR A 379 19.13 17.27 -15.69
CA THR A 379 20.33 16.57 -16.17
C THR A 379 20.14 16.04 -17.59
N ALA A 380 18.97 15.50 -17.92
CA ALA A 380 18.64 15.06 -19.29
C ALA A 380 18.66 16.23 -20.29
N VAL A 381 18.09 17.39 -19.93
CA VAL A 381 18.10 18.60 -20.76
C VAL A 381 19.53 19.12 -20.93
N ALA A 382 20.34 19.16 -19.86
CA ALA A 382 21.74 19.57 -19.95
C ALA A 382 22.56 18.64 -20.87
N ALA A 383 22.32 17.33 -20.80
CA ALA A 383 22.95 16.35 -21.69
C ALA A 383 22.55 16.56 -23.16
N LEU A 384 21.27 16.82 -23.44
CA LEU A 384 20.75 17.14 -24.77
C LEU A 384 21.36 18.42 -25.33
N ILE A 385 21.44 19.49 -24.53
CA ILE A 385 22.08 20.74 -24.93
C ILE A 385 23.57 20.52 -25.25
N ARG A 386 24.27 19.73 -24.43
CA ARG A 386 25.70 19.42 -24.65
C ARG A 386 25.91 18.59 -25.91
N ALA A 387 25.04 17.62 -26.18
CA ALA A 387 25.06 16.82 -27.41
C ALA A 387 24.75 17.68 -28.65
N ALA A 388 23.78 18.58 -28.57
CA ALA A 388 23.45 19.51 -29.65
C ALA A 388 24.58 20.51 -29.94
N ARG A 389 25.24 21.04 -28.90
CA ARG A 389 26.42 21.90 -29.04
C ARG A 389 27.60 21.17 -29.70
N ARG A 390 27.85 19.91 -29.31
CA ARG A 390 28.90 19.07 -29.94
C ARG A 390 28.63 18.79 -31.42
N ARG A 391 27.37 18.57 -31.81
CA ARG A 391 27.00 18.43 -33.24
C ARG A 391 27.21 19.73 -34.03
N ARG A 392 27.02 20.90 -33.41
CA ARG A 392 27.26 22.20 -34.05
C ARG A 392 28.74 22.59 -34.14
N SER A 393 29.58 22.14 -33.22
CA SER A 393 30.99 22.58 -33.15
C SER A 393 31.92 21.90 -34.17
N GLY A 394 31.46 20.91 -34.95
CA GLY A 394 32.20 20.41 -36.12
C GLY A 394 33.62 19.89 -35.88
N VAL A 395 34.02 19.58 -34.64
CA VAL A 395 35.37 19.10 -34.34
C VAL A 395 35.45 17.61 -34.67
N PHE A 396 36.00 17.31 -35.84
CA PHE A 396 36.50 15.99 -36.22
C PHE A 396 38.02 15.97 -36.03
N GLY A 397 38.58 15.04 -35.23
CA GLY A 397 39.93 14.56 -35.53
C GLY A 397 40.77 13.87 -34.45
N THR A 398 41.40 12.77 -34.91
CA THR A 398 42.63 12.05 -34.46
C THR A 398 42.47 10.89 -33.47
N ALA A 399 43.43 9.97 -33.41
CA ALA A 399 43.32 8.63 -32.80
C ALA A 399 42.88 8.56 -31.31
N ALA A 400 42.89 9.68 -30.58
CA ALA A 400 42.20 9.83 -29.28
C ALA A 400 40.66 9.71 -29.42
N ASP A 401 40.13 9.91 -30.63
CA ASP A 401 38.73 9.78 -31.08
C ASP A 401 38.23 8.33 -31.05
N ARG A 402 39.09 7.30 -30.95
CA ARG A 402 38.62 5.92 -30.69
C ARG A 402 38.21 5.72 -29.23
N THR A 403 39.05 6.14 -28.30
CA THR A 403 38.75 6.16 -26.86
C THR A 403 37.63 7.15 -26.51
N GLU A 404 37.58 8.31 -27.18
CA GLU A 404 36.46 9.26 -27.02
C GLU A 404 35.17 8.82 -27.73
N ARG A 405 35.22 8.08 -28.85
CA ARG A 405 34.02 7.44 -29.44
C ARG A 405 33.47 6.34 -28.55
N GLU A 406 34.32 5.53 -27.90
CA GLU A 406 33.87 4.55 -26.91
C GLU A 406 33.23 5.24 -25.69
N SER A 407 33.88 6.28 -25.15
CA SER A 407 33.33 7.10 -24.06
C SER A 407 32.01 7.81 -24.44
N SER A 408 31.91 8.32 -25.67
CA SER A 408 30.69 8.95 -26.21
C SER A 408 29.56 7.94 -26.45
N ALA A 409 29.88 6.73 -26.89
CA ALA A 409 28.92 5.64 -27.02
C ALA A 409 28.35 5.24 -25.64
N HIS A 410 29.21 5.10 -24.63
CA HIS A 410 28.78 4.83 -23.25
C HIS A 410 27.93 5.97 -22.68
N THR A 411 28.29 7.23 -22.98
CA THR A 411 27.50 8.41 -22.58
C THR A 411 26.10 8.41 -23.23
N GLY A 412 26.00 8.02 -24.51
CA GLY A 412 24.71 7.89 -25.21
C GLY A 412 23.85 6.73 -24.70
N GLN A 413 24.47 5.61 -24.32
CA GLN A 413 23.78 4.48 -23.69
C GLN A 413 23.23 4.87 -22.31
N LEU A 414 24.03 5.51 -21.47
CA LEU A 414 23.62 5.98 -20.16
C LEU A 414 22.46 6.98 -20.25
N ALA A 415 22.49 7.90 -21.21
CA ALA A 415 21.39 8.83 -21.45
C ALA A 415 20.10 8.11 -21.90
N SER A 416 20.22 7.08 -22.74
CA SER A 416 19.08 6.29 -23.23
C SER A 416 18.46 5.45 -22.11
N ILE A 417 19.29 4.83 -21.27
CA ILE A 417 18.85 4.11 -20.07
C ILE A 417 18.17 5.07 -19.11
N GLY A 418 18.75 6.26 -18.86
CA GLY A 418 18.15 7.29 -18.02
C GLY A 418 16.74 7.70 -18.51
N PHE A 419 16.57 7.91 -19.81
CA PHE A 419 15.26 8.24 -20.40
C PHE A 419 14.25 7.11 -20.24
N LEU A 420 14.65 5.86 -20.49
CA LEU A 420 13.80 4.68 -20.27
C LEU A 420 13.42 4.52 -18.79
N THR A 421 14.34 4.78 -17.88
CA THR A 421 14.08 4.72 -16.43
C THR A 421 13.07 5.78 -16.00
N ILE A 422 13.19 7.01 -16.51
CA ILE A 422 12.20 8.07 -16.26
C ILE A 422 10.83 7.66 -16.78
N GLY A 423 10.74 7.15 -18.01
CA GLY A 423 9.50 6.65 -18.58
C GLY A 423 8.89 5.48 -17.79
N TYR A 424 9.72 4.54 -17.32
CA TYR A 424 9.33 3.43 -16.47
C TYR A 424 8.73 3.92 -15.14
N VAL A 425 9.42 4.83 -14.45
CA VAL A 425 8.95 5.42 -13.18
C VAL A 425 7.64 6.17 -13.37
N ILE A 426 7.51 6.98 -14.42
CA ILE A 426 6.25 7.68 -14.75
C ILE A 426 5.12 6.67 -14.98
N THR A 427 5.37 5.62 -15.75
CA THR A 427 4.37 4.59 -16.06
C THR A 427 3.87 3.88 -14.80
N LEU A 428 4.77 3.59 -13.86
CA LEU A 428 4.42 3.01 -12.56
C LEU A 428 3.69 4.00 -11.65
N GLN A 429 4.14 5.26 -11.58
CA GLN A 429 3.55 6.30 -10.75
C GLN A 429 2.09 6.58 -11.14
N PHE A 430 1.80 6.64 -12.44
CA PHE A 430 0.45 6.87 -12.96
C PHE A 430 -0.36 5.59 -13.17
N GLN A 431 0.20 4.43 -12.82
CA GLN A 431 -0.42 3.10 -12.97
C GLN A 431 -1.06 2.85 -14.35
N LEU A 432 -0.43 3.37 -15.41
CA LEU A 432 -0.97 3.28 -16.77
C LEU A 432 -1.07 1.82 -17.25
N VAL A 433 -0.17 0.97 -16.75
CA VAL A 433 -0.07 -0.45 -17.08
C VAL A 433 0.38 -1.23 -15.83
N ARG A 434 -0.03 -2.51 -15.72
CA ARG A 434 0.36 -3.40 -14.60
C ARG A 434 1.88 -3.54 -14.49
N PHE A 435 2.39 -3.74 -13.27
CA PHE A 435 3.82 -3.83 -12.96
C PHE A 435 4.56 -4.84 -13.84
N VAL A 436 4.15 -6.11 -13.82
CA VAL A 436 4.84 -7.22 -14.51
C VAL A 436 5.13 -6.94 -15.99
N PRO A 437 4.16 -6.56 -16.85
CA PRO A 437 4.45 -6.28 -18.26
C PRO A 437 5.32 -5.04 -18.45
N VAL A 438 5.19 -4.00 -17.62
CA VAL A 438 5.99 -2.77 -17.73
C VAL A 438 7.45 -3.04 -17.36
N THR A 439 7.69 -3.78 -16.28
CA THR A 439 9.03 -4.16 -15.82
C THR A 439 9.70 -5.12 -16.79
N ALA A 440 8.96 -6.06 -17.38
CA ALA A 440 9.49 -6.95 -18.42
C ALA A 440 9.95 -6.18 -19.66
N VAL A 441 9.15 -5.24 -20.16
CA VAL A 441 9.50 -4.38 -21.29
C VAL A 441 10.72 -3.51 -20.96
N TYR A 442 10.74 -2.91 -19.77
CA TYR A 442 11.87 -2.10 -19.32
C TYR A 442 13.18 -2.91 -19.25
N ALA A 443 13.14 -4.10 -18.63
CA ALA A 443 14.30 -4.99 -18.53
C ALA A 443 14.82 -5.48 -19.89
N LEU A 444 13.93 -5.70 -20.87
CA LEU A 444 14.31 -6.06 -22.23
C LEU A 444 14.96 -4.89 -22.98
N LEU A 445 14.41 -3.68 -22.85
CA LEU A 445 14.93 -2.49 -23.51
C LEU A 445 16.30 -2.07 -22.94
N VAL A 446 16.45 -2.07 -21.62
CA VAL A 446 17.74 -1.75 -20.96
C VAL A 446 18.76 -2.84 -21.23
N GLY A 447 18.38 -4.12 -21.11
CA GLY A 447 19.24 -5.24 -21.46
C GLY A 447 19.73 -5.16 -22.92
N GLY A 448 18.83 -4.78 -23.84
CA GLY A 448 19.16 -4.60 -25.26
C GLY A 448 20.21 -3.52 -25.47
N ILE A 449 20.07 -2.37 -24.79
CA ILE A 449 21.04 -1.27 -24.86
C ILE A 449 22.40 -1.69 -24.30
N LEU A 450 22.43 -2.46 -23.21
CA LEU A 450 23.68 -2.94 -22.59
C LEU A 450 24.42 -3.97 -23.45
N VAL A 451 23.69 -4.86 -24.13
CA VAL A 451 24.28 -5.90 -24.98
C VAL A 451 24.64 -5.39 -26.38
N TRP A 452 24.06 -4.26 -26.81
CA TRP A 452 24.27 -3.67 -28.14
C TRP A 452 25.74 -3.53 -28.60
N PRO A 453 26.69 -3.05 -27.77
CA PRO A 453 28.11 -2.94 -28.18
C PRO A 453 28.79 -4.30 -28.37
N LEU A 454 28.37 -5.33 -27.63
CA LEU A 454 28.89 -6.68 -27.74
C LEU A 454 28.47 -7.34 -29.06
N ILE A 455 27.27 -6.99 -29.55
CA ILE A 455 26.77 -7.40 -30.86
C ILE A 455 27.53 -6.67 -31.98
N GLN A 456 27.67 -5.35 -31.84
CA GLN A 456 28.29 -4.51 -32.88
C GLN A 456 29.79 -4.82 -33.07
N SER A 457 30.49 -5.24 -32.02
CA SER A 457 31.90 -5.66 -32.09
C SER A 457 32.13 -7.03 -32.75
N ARG A 458 31.09 -7.70 -33.29
CA ARG A 458 31.11 -9.07 -33.85
C ARG A 458 31.71 -10.12 -32.90
N ARG A 459 31.83 -9.82 -31.60
CA ARG A 459 32.34 -10.75 -30.58
C ARG A 459 31.35 -11.86 -30.25
N LEU A 460 30.06 -11.64 -30.50
CA LEU A 460 28.99 -12.59 -30.24
C LEU A 460 28.17 -12.84 -31.51
N ASN A 461 27.95 -14.12 -31.83
CA ASN A 461 27.00 -14.53 -32.86
C ASN A 461 25.57 -14.30 -32.33
N ALA A 462 24.57 -14.19 -33.21
CA ALA A 462 23.19 -13.90 -32.85
C ALA A 462 22.66 -14.75 -31.68
N ALA A 463 22.93 -16.06 -31.68
CA ALA A 463 22.54 -16.96 -30.59
C ALA A 463 23.17 -16.59 -29.22
N LYS A 464 24.46 -16.21 -29.20
CA LYS A 464 25.14 -15.81 -27.96
C LYS A 464 24.68 -14.45 -27.46
N ALA A 465 24.31 -13.55 -28.36
CA ALA A 465 23.74 -12.25 -28.02
C ALA A 465 22.35 -12.38 -27.37
N THR A 466 21.50 -13.27 -27.89
CA THR A 466 20.18 -13.57 -27.28
C THR A 466 20.33 -14.17 -25.89
N ILE A 467 21.28 -15.08 -25.68
CA ILE A 467 21.56 -15.67 -24.36
C ILE A 467 22.07 -14.60 -23.39
N ALA A 468 22.99 -13.73 -23.82
CA ALA A 468 23.49 -12.63 -22.99
C ALA A 468 22.38 -11.65 -22.58
N LEU A 469 21.48 -11.31 -23.51
CA LEU A 469 20.31 -10.48 -23.24
C LEU A 469 19.41 -11.12 -22.19
N LEU A 470 19.11 -12.41 -22.34
CA LEU A 470 18.26 -13.15 -21.40
C LEU A 470 18.87 -13.18 -19.99
N ILE A 471 20.19 -13.43 -19.89
CA ILE A 471 20.91 -13.42 -18.61
C ILE A 471 20.84 -12.04 -17.95
N VAL A 472 21.13 -10.97 -18.70
CA VAL A 472 21.10 -9.59 -18.17
C VAL A 472 19.69 -9.21 -17.72
N SER A 473 18.65 -9.52 -18.50
CA SER A 473 17.26 -9.20 -18.14
C SER A 473 16.78 -9.97 -16.90
N VAL A 474 17.18 -11.23 -16.73
CA VAL A 474 16.88 -12.03 -15.53
C VAL A 474 17.62 -11.45 -14.32
N LEU A 475 18.92 -11.18 -14.43
CA LEU A 475 19.72 -10.65 -13.34
C LEU A 475 19.20 -9.27 -12.89
N MET A 476 18.83 -8.42 -13.85
CA MET A 476 18.26 -7.10 -13.58
C MET A 476 16.89 -7.20 -12.91
N SER A 477 16.05 -8.18 -13.28
CA SER A 477 14.77 -8.42 -12.60
C SER A 477 14.97 -8.85 -11.15
N VAL A 478 15.93 -9.73 -10.86
CA VAL A 478 16.25 -10.17 -9.49
C VAL A 478 16.78 -9.00 -8.65
N VAL A 479 17.70 -8.21 -9.20
CA VAL A 479 18.25 -7.02 -8.51
C VAL A 479 17.16 -5.97 -8.27
N MET A 480 16.29 -5.72 -9.24
CA MET A 480 15.16 -4.81 -9.06
C MET A 480 14.21 -5.32 -7.99
N HIS A 481 13.84 -6.60 -8.01
CA HIS A 481 13.00 -7.20 -6.98
C HIS A 481 13.62 -7.00 -5.59
N HIS A 482 14.87 -7.38 -5.40
CA HIS A 482 15.57 -7.21 -4.12
C HIS A 482 15.67 -5.74 -3.67
N LEU A 483 15.98 -4.82 -4.59
CA LEU A 483 16.03 -3.39 -4.27
C LEU A 483 14.66 -2.88 -3.80
N PHE A 484 13.58 -3.26 -4.50
CA PHE A 484 12.25 -2.80 -4.14
C PHE A 484 11.72 -3.46 -2.86
N THR A 485 11.93 -4.76 -2.66
CA THR A 485 11.37 -5.48 -1.50
C THR A 485 12.19 -5.35 -0.23
N GLU A 486 13.52 -5.46 -0.32
CA GLU A 486 14.40 -5.51 0.88
C GLU A 486 14.98 -4.14 1.24
N VAL A 487 15.32 -3.31 0.25
CA VAL A 487 15.96 -2.00 0.51
C VAL A 487 14.92 -0.90 0.63
N LEU A 488 13.96 -0.84 -0.29
CA LEU A 488 12.94 0.22 -0.31
C LEU A 488 11.66 -0.16 0.44
N VAL A 489 11.51 -1.43 0.84
CA VAL A 489 10.33 -1.94 1.57
C VAL A 489 9.03 -1.60 0.84
N VAL A 490 9.06 -1.70 -0.49
CA VAL A 490 7.92 -1.50 -1.38
C VAL A 490 7.39 -2.87 -1.78
N ASP A 491 6.15 -3.17 -1.40
CA ASP A 491 5.45 -4.36 -1.88
C ASP A 491 5.16 -4.19 -3.38
N LEU A 492 5.95 -4.89 -4.20
CA LEU A 492 5.68 -5.04 -5.61
C LEU A 492 4.55 -6.06 -5.82
N PRO A 493 3.58 -5.79 -6.71
CA PRO A 493 2.43 -6.67 -6.93
C PRO A 493 2.76 -7.98 -7.66
#